data_AF-A0A425WMT9-F1
#
_entry.id   AF-A0A425WMT9-F1
#
_cell.length_a   1.000
_cell.length_b   1.000
_cell.length_c   1.000
_cell.angle_alpha   90.00
_cell.angle_beta   90.00
_cell.angle_gamma   90.00
#
_symmetry.space_group_name_H-M   'P 1'
#
loop_
_entity.id
_entity.type
_entity.pdbx_description
1 polymer ?
#
loop_
_entity_poly.entity_id
_entity_poly.type
_entity_poly.pdbx_seq_one_letter_code
_entity_poly.pdbx_strand_id
1 'polypeptide(L)'
;MAVHDRIWTVYWTEWGAETYLYGSKICFHAPGDVEFENALMPPGTVIKTWHSMVDYQERRLEPQLPIIDGEGSYHVSVSLEADVPEGIYLRFVFFGKNGDEAGSVVVDQPEADLRCPLKTYSYDAQLICAGAHVLRFHSFTIEELDSQC
;
A
#
# COMPACT_ATOMS: atom_id res chain seq x y z
N MET A 1 23.59 21.18 3.57
CA MET A 1 23.02 20.59 2.35
C MET A 1 21.72 19.95 2.77
N ALA A 2 20.58 20.51 2.38
CA ALA A 2 19.28 19.95 2.75
C ALA A 2 19.00 18.80 1.78
N VAL A 3 19.20 17.56 2.24
CA VAL A 3 18.54 16.38 1.65
C VAL A 3 17.05 16.69 1.73
N HIS A 4 16.44 16.99 0.59
CA HIS A 4 15.00 17.04 0.49
C HIS A 4 14.57 15.62 0.26
N ASP A 5 14.53 14.84 1.33
CA ASP A 5 13.91 13.53 1.27
C ASP A 5 12.42 13.75 0.96
N ARG A 6 11.96 13.16 -0.15
CA ARG A 6 10.55 13.18 -0.49
C ARG A 6 9.89 12.02 0.24
N ILE A 7 9.37 12.34 1.43
CA ILE A 7 8.57 11.42 2.23
C ILE A 7 7.10 11.67 1.93
N TRP A 8 6.40 10.62 1.50
CA TRP A 8 4.96 10.62 1.30
C TRP A 8 4.30 9.69 2.30
N THR A 9 3.41 10.23 3.13
CA THR A 9 2.59 9.44 4.05
C THR A 9 1.23 9.15 3.42
N VAL A 10 0.89 7.87 3.34
CA VAL A 10 -0.37 7.37 2.82
C VAL A 10 -1.23 6.88 3.98
N TYR A 11 -2.44 7.42 4.05
CA TYR A 11 -3.42 7.08 5.08
C TYR A 11 -4.55 6.29 4.48
N TRP A 12 -5.25 5.53 5.32
CA TRP A 12 -6.50 4.91 4.96
C TRP A 12 -7.65 5.90 5.18
N THR A 13 -7.88 6.78 4.21
CA THR A 13 -8.82 7.90 4.33
C THR A 13 -10.24 7.60 3.84
N GLU A 14 -10.39 6.71 2.85
CA GLU A 14 -11.68 6.48 2.18
C GLU A 14 -12.46 5.29 2.75
N TRP A 15 -13.72 5.53 3.12
CA TRP A 15 -14.73 4.48 3.36
C TRP A 15 -15.14 3.86 2.02
N GLY A 16 -14.66 2.64 1.72
CA GLY A 16 -15.27 1.78 0.71
C GLY A 16 -14.69 1.81 -0.71
N ALA A 17 -13.73 2.67 -1.01
CA ALA A 17 -12.98 2.57 -2.26
C ALA A 17 -11.99 1.38 -2.17
N GLU A 18 -12.20 0.33 -2.97
CA GLU A 18 -11.28 -0.82 -3.11
C GLU A 18 -10.88 -1.47 -1.78
N THR A 19 -11.87 -1.61 -0.89
CA THR A 19 -11.74 -2.26 0.42
C THR A 19 -12.61 -3.51 0.49
N TYR A 20 -12.11 -4.58 1.11
CA TYR A 20 -12.85 -5.82 1.32
C TYR A 20 -13.88 -5.69 2.46
N LEU A 21 -15.13 -5.39 2.11
CA LEU A 21 -16.22 -5.17 3.07
C LEU A 21 -17.00 -6.44 3.46
N TYR A 22 -16.79 -7.56 2.77
CA TYR A 22 -17.63 -8.75 2.94
C TYR A 22 -17.41 -9.44 4.29
N GLY A 23 -18.36 -9.26 5.21
CA GLY A 23 -18.28 -9.82 6.57
C GLY A 23 -17.24 -9.14 7.46
N SER A 24 -16.64 -8.04 6.99
CA SER A 24 -15.64 -7.27 7.72
C SER A 24 -16.30 -6.17 8.53
N LYS A 25 -15.80 -5.93 9.74
CA LYS A 25 -16.09 -4.69 10.48
C LYS A 25 -14.92 -3.75 10.30
N ILE A 26 -15.21 -2.50 9.95
CA ILE A 26 -14.20 -1.46 9.82
C ILE A 26 -14.61 -0.31 10.73
N CYS A 27 -13.73 0.02 11.67
CA CYS A 27 -13.89 1.09 12.65
C CYS A 27 -12.81 2.14 12.40
N PHE A 28 -13.22 3.36 12.10
CA PHE A 28 -12.32 4.50 11.94
C PHE A 28 -12.31 5.25 13.26
N HIS A 29 -11.28 5.06 14.09
CA HIS A 29 -11.21 5.72 15.39
C HIS A 29 -10.75 7.18 15.26
N ALA A 30 -9.77 7.41 14.39
CA ALA A 30 -9.17 8.71 14.13
C ALA A 30 -8.61 8.76 12.69
N PRO A 31 -8.31 9.94 12.13
CA PRO A 31 -7.56 10.02 10.88
C PRO A 31 -6.20 9.30 11.03
N GLY A 32 -6.01 8.26 10.24
CA GLY A 32 -4.81 7.41 10.33
C GLY A 32 -4.86 6.39 11.48
N ASP A 33 -6.04 6.01 11.96
CA ASP A 33 -6.24 4.85 12.85
C ASP A 33 -7.51 4.11 12.41
N VAL A 34 -7.30 3.00 11.70
CA VAL A 34 -8.36 2.16 11.13
C VAL A 34 -8.23 0.75 11.65
N GLU A 35 -9.25 0.30 12.38
CA GLU A 35 -9.37 -1.08 12.85
C GLU A 35 -10.23 -1.88 11.87
N PHE A 36 -9.73 -3.02 11.44
CA PHE A 36 -10.38 -3.96 10.56
C PHE A 36 -10.44 -5.33 11.24
N GLU A 37 -11.65 -5.89 11.34
CA GLU A 37 -11.90 -7.20 11.92
C GLU A 37 -12.67 -8.08 10.93
N ASN A 38 -12.11 -9.24 10.60
CA ASN A 38 -12.82 -10.28 9.85
C ASN A 38 -12.29 -11.69 10.20
N ALA A 39 -13.05 -12.40 11.04
CA ALA A 39 -12.70 -13.75 11.48
C ALA A 39 -12.89 -14.84 10.39
N LEU A 40 -13.66 -14.56 9.34
CA LEU A 40 -13.98 -15.49 8.26
C LEU A 40 -13.24 -15.18 6.95
N MET A 41 -12.32 -14.22 6.98
CA MET A 41 -11.53 -13.83 5.82
C MET A 41 -10.53 -14.93 5.47
N PRO A 42 -10.55 -15.47 4.24
CA PRO A 42 -9.54 -16.43 3.81
C PRO A 42 -8.17 -15.76 3.66
N PRO A 43 -7.08 -16.46 3.97
CA PRO A 43 -5.73 -15.97 3.69
C PRO A 43 -5.55 -15.79 2.17
N GLY A 44 -4.78 -14.78 1.79
CA GLY A 44 -4.60 -14.31 0.41
C GLY A 44 -5.63 -13.27 -0.05
N THR A 45 -6.55 -12.83 0.82
CA THR A 45 -7.54 -11.79 0.47
C THR A 45 -6.91 -10.40 0.51
N VAL A 46 -7.11 -9.62 -0.56
CA VAL A 46 -6.75 -8.20 -0.59
C VAL A 46 -7.75 -7.41 0.24
N ILE A 47 -7.30 -6.86 1.35
CA ILE A 47 -8.09 -6.04 2.28
C ILE A 47 -8.32 -4.64 1.70
N LYS A 48 -7.27 -4.01 1.18
CA LYS A 48 -7.29 -2.64 0.66
C LYS A 48 -6.31 -2.51 -0.49
N THR A 49 -6.70 -1.78 -1.53
CA THR A 49 -5.78 -1.35 -2.59
C THR A 49 -5.68 0.17 -2.62
N TRP A 50 -4.46 0.67 -2.79
CA TRP A 50 -4.13 2.06 -3.09
C TRP A 50 -3.53 2.12 -4.50
N HIS A 51 -3.85 3.18 -5.23
CA HIS A 51 -3.45 3.34 -6.63
C HIS A 51 -2.65 4.63 -6.84
N SER A 52 -1.54 4.55 -7.57
CA SER A 52 -0.72 5.71 -7.93
C SER A 52 -1.28 6.48 -9.12
N MET A 53 -1.94 5.77 -10.02
CA MET A 53 -2.55 6.35 -11.19
C MET A 53 -3.92 5.71 -11.37
N VAL A 54 -4.95 6.53 -11.24
CA VAL A 54 -6.34 6.12 -11.43
C VAL A 54 -6.88 6.85 -12.64
N ASP A 55 -7.51 6.11 -13.54
CA ASP A 55 -8.26 6.74 -14.61
C ASP A 55 -9.53 7.36 -13.99
N TYR A 56 -9.50 8.68 -13.84
CA TYR A 56 -10.62 9.48 -13.32
C TYR A 56 -11.91 9.26 -14.13
N GLN A 57 -11.75 8.83 -15.40
CA GLN A 57 -12.74 8.32 -16.35
C GLN A 57 -13.76 7.36 -15.75
N GLU A 58 -13.18 6.32 -15.13
CA GLU A 58 -13.84 5.05 -14.85
C GLU A 58 -14.04 4.81 -13.36
N ARG A 59 -13.11 5.25 -12.50
CA ARG A 59 -13.11 4.88 -11.08
C ARG A 59 -13.61 5.96 -10.13
N ARG A 60 -13.63 7.25 -10.54
CA ARG A 60 -13.95 8.40 -9.66
C ARG A 60 -13.15 8.42 -8.34
N LEU A 61 -11.99 7.78 -8.32
CA LEU A 61 -11.08 7.77 -7.19
C LEU A 61 -9.99 8.81 -7.43
N GLU A 62 -9.48 9.39 -6.36
CA GLU A 62 -8.31 10.27 -6.39
C GLU A 62 -7.06 9.40 -6.21
N PRO A 63 -5.96 9.66 -6.94
CA PRO A 63 -4.72 8.92 -6.74
C PRO A 63 -4.22 9.16 -5.31
N GLN A 64 -4.11 8.10 -4.52
CA GLN A 64 -3.66 8.17 -3.13
C GLN A 64 -2.15 7.99 -2.97
N LEU A 65 -1.49 7.55 -4.05
CA LEU A 65 -0.06 7.25 -4.08
C LEU A 65 0.67 8.27 -4.97
N PRO A 66 1.88 8.72 -4.57
CA PRO A 66 2.70 9.61 -5.38
C PRO A 66 3.19 8.90 -6.65
N ILE A 67 3.48 9.66 -7.69
CA ILE A 67 4.19 9.13 -8.87
C ILE A 67 5.65 8.92 -8.47
N ILE A 68 6.13 7.69 -8.67
CA ILE A 68 7.52 7.28 -8.45
C ILE A 68 8.23 7.13 -9.78
N ASP A 69 9.54 7.35 -9.79
CA ASP A 69 10.40 7.16 -10.94
C ASP A 69 10.79 5.68 -11.08
N GLY A 70 10.77 5.17 -12.32
CA GLY A 70 11.05 3.76 -12.61
C GLY A 70 12.50 3.33 -12.34
N GLU A 71 13.42 4.27 -12.13
CA GLU A 71 14.83 4.00 -11.80
C GLU A 71 15.18 4.32 -10.33
N GLY A 72 14.22 4.86 -9.57
CA GLY A 72 14.39 5.24 -8.17
C GLY A 72 14.44 4.05 -7.20
N SER A 73 15.17 4.24 -6.11
CA SER A 73 15.10 3.38 -4.93
C SER A 73 14.18 4.05 -3.92
N TYR A 74 13.26 3.29 -3.32
CA TYR A 74 12.33 3.83 -2.33
C TYR A 74 12.38 3.00 -1.06
N HIS A 75 12.32 3.65 0.09
CA HIS A 75 12.16 2.99 1.37
C HIS A 75 10.69 3.07 1.78
N VAL A 76 10.10 1.94 2.17
CA VAL A 76 8.72 1.90 2.65
C VAL A 76 8.70 1.48 4.10
N SER A 77 8.02 2.28 4.92
CA SER A 77 7.78 1.96 6.33
C SER A 77 6.28 1.86 6.56
N VAL A 78 5.82 0.70 7.03
CA VAL A 78 4.41 0.44 7.31
C VAL A 78 4.18 0.38 8.81
N SER A 79 3.24 1.19 9.29
CA SER A 79 2.78 1.20 10.66
C SER A 79 1.42 0.49 10.74
N LEU A 80 1.45 -0.79 11.09
CA LEU A 80 0.27 -1.59 11.34
C LEU A 80 0.50 -2.55 12.49
N GLU A 81 -0.59 -2.96 13.12
CA GLU A 81 -0.62 -3.95 14.19
C GLU A 81 -1.61 -5.04 13.79
N ALA A 82 -1.23 -6.30 13.95
CA ALA A 82 -2.11 -7.43 13.67
C ALA A 82 -2.14 -8.36 14.88
N ASP A 83 -3.27 -9.03 15.10
CA ASP A 83 -3.40 -10.04 16.16
C ASP A 83 -2.46 -11.24 15.94
N VAL A 84 -2.21 -11.58 14.67
CA VAL A 84 -1.30 -12.65 14.27
C VAL A 84 -0.02 -12.03 13.69
N PRO A 85 1.18 -12.37 14.23
CA PRO A 85 2.44 -11.91 13.67
C PRO A 85 2.58 -12.40 12.22
N GLU A 86 3.03 -11.52 11.32
CA GLU A 86 3.15 -11.80 9.87
C GLU A 86 1.82 -12.21 9.21
N GLY A 87 0.69 -12.03 9.91
CA GLY A 87 -0.64 -12.38 9.41
C GLY A 87 -1.18 -11.41 8.37
N ILE A 88 -0.42 -10.35 8.03
CA ILE A 88 -0.73 -9.32 7.04
C ILE A 88 0.57 -8.84 6.43
N TYR A 89 0.57 -8.60 5.13
CA TYR A 89 1.69 -7.98 4.42
C TYR A 89 1.17 -7.00 3.37
N LEU A 90 2.03 -6.06 2.97
CA LEU A 90 1.77 -5.11 1.90
C LEU A 90 2.43 -5.62 0.62
N ARG A 91 1.75 -5.58 -0.51
CA ARG A 91 2.30 -5.96 -1.81
C ARG A 91 2.23 -4.78 -2.75
N PHE A 92 3.37 -4.35 -3.28
CA PHE A 92 3.45 -3.36 -4.34
C PHE A 92 3.48 -4.07 -5.68
N VAL A 93 2.58 -3.68 -6.58
CA VAL A 93 2.46 -4.24 -7.92
C VAL A 93 2.74 -3.14 -8.93
N PHE A 94 3.76 -3.32 -9.75
CA PHE A 94 4.20 -2.36 -10.75
C PHE A 94 3.60 -2.72 -12.11
N PHE A 95 3.02 -1.74 -12.78
CA PHE A 95 2.42 -1.89 -14.10
C PHE A 95 3.18 -1.07 -15.13
N GLY A 96 3.37 -1.65 -16.31
CA GLY A 96 3.90 -0.93 -17.46
C GLY A 96 2.86 -0.06 -18.14
N LYS A 97 3.29 0.77 -19.10
CA LYS A 97 2.42 1.66 -19.90
C LYS A 97 1.23 0.97 -20.61
N ASN A 98 1.30 -0.34 -20.81
CA ASN A 98 0.27 -1.14 -21.47
C ASN A 98 -0.69 -1.80 -20.47
N GLY A 99 -0.52 -1.59 -19.16
CA GLY A 99 -1.30 -2.24 -18.09
C GLY A 99 -0.83 -3.65 -17.70
N ASP A 100 0.30 -4.10 -18.23
CA ASP A 100 0.90 -5.41 -17.91
C ASP A 100 1.69 -5.34 -16.59
N GLU A 101 1.63 -6.38 -15.75
CA GLU A 101 2.39 -6.47 -14.50
C GLU A 101 3.89 -6.56 -14.82
N ALA A 102 4.62 -5.47 -14.60
CA ALA A 102 6.06 -5.41 -14.81
C ALA A 102 6.83 -6.10 -13.66
N GLY A 103 6.22 -6.21 -12.48
CA GLY A 103 6.76 -6.91 -11.33
C GLY A 103 5.94 -6.65 -10.07
N SER A 104 6.30 -7.32 -8.98
CA SER A 104 5.74 -7.02 -7.66
C SER A 104 6.77 -7.23 -6.56
N VAL A 105 6.64 -6.47 -5.49
CA VAL A 105 7.46 -6.56 -4.28
C VAL A 105 6.53 -6.76 -3.09
N VAL A 106 6.86 -7.74 -2.25
CA VAL A 106 6.13 -8.00 -1.01
C VAL A 106 6.92 -7.40 0.14
N VAL A 107 6.20 -6.69 1.01
CA VAL A 107 6.66 -6.03 2.22
C VAL A 107 5.96 -6.72 3.39
N ASP A 108 6.60 -7.75 3.92
CA ASP A 108 6.16 -8.48 5.12
C ASP A 108 6.71 -7.87 6.42
N GLN A 109 7.69 -6.98 6.31
CA GLN A 109 8.34 -6.30 7.43
C GLN A 109 7.80 -4.88 7.61
N PRO A 110 7.92 -4.30 8.82
CA PRO A 110 7.55 -2.91 9.06
C PRO A 110 8.35 -1.92 8.21
N GLU A 111 9.52 -2.30 7.71
CA GLU A 111 10.40 -1.48 6.87
C GLU A 111 10.93 -2.35 5.73
N ALA A 112 10.89 -1.86 4.49
CA ALA A 112 11.40 -2.58 3.33
C ALA A 112 11.82 -1.63 2.21
N ASP A 113 12.90 -2.00 1.50
CA ASP A 113 13.34 -1.28 0.31
C ASP A 113 12.61 -1.78 -0.94
N LEU A 114 11.99 -0.87 -1.65
CA LEU A 114 11.40 -1.07 -2.96
C LEU A 114 12.38 -0.66 -4.05
N ARG A 115 12.65 -1.58 -4.97
CA ARG A 115 13.37 -1.28 -6.20
C ARG A 115 12.40 -1.33 -7.38
N CYS A 116 12.16 -0.18 -7.98
CA CYS A 116 11.26 -0.09 -9.12
C CYS A 116 11.91 -0.68 -10.38
N PRO A 117 11.17 -1.44 -11.20
CA PRO A 117 11.65 -1.80 -12.52
C PRO A 117 11.61 -0.60 -13.47
N LEU A 118 12.63 -0.48 -14.34
CA LEU A 118 12.80 0.59 -15.37
C LEU A 118 11.57 0.88 -16.25
N LYS A 119 10.60 -0.05 -16.30
CA LYS A 119 9.40 0.05 -17.15
C LYS A 119 8.13 0.38 -16.35
N THR A 120 8.26 0.76 -15.09
CA THR A 120 7.12 1.13 -14.25
C THR A 120 6.51 2.42 -14.77
N TYR A 121 5.19 2.38 -15.01
CA TYR A 121 4.39 3.54 -15.40
C TYR A 121 3.39 3.90 -14.30
N SER A 122 2.80 2.88 -13.68
CA SER A 122 1.93 3.02 -12.52
C SER A 122 2.18 1.88 -11.53
N TYR A 123 1.73 2.04 -10.29
CA TYR A 123 1.84 1.00 -9.30
C TYR A 123 0.66 1.04 -8.32
N ASP A 124 0.37 -0.13 -7.76
CA ASP A 124 -0.66 -0.31 -6.76
C ASP A 124 -0.03 -0.88 -5.48
N ALA A 125 -0.46 -0.40 -4.33
CA ALA A 125 -0.15 -1.01 -3.05
C ALA A 125 -1.37 -1.80 -2.57
N GLN A 126 -1.20 -3.08 -2.24
CA GLN A 126 -2.24 -4.00 -1.84
C GLN A 126 -1.97 -4.52 -0.44
N LEU A 127 -2.85 -4.23 0.52
CA LEU A 127 -2.81 -4.86 1.83
C LEU A 127 -3.45 -6.24 1.75
N ILE A 128 -2.71 -7.29 2.06
CA ILE A 128 -3.16 -8.67 1.90
C ILE A 128 -3.17 -9.36 3.25
N CYS A 129 -4.27 -10.02 3.57
CA CYS A 129 -4.36 -10.90 4.73
C CYS A 129 -3.58 -12.20 4.47
N ALA A 130 -2.70 -12.59 5.38
CA ALA A 130 -1.99 -13.87 5.41
C ALA A 130 -2.48 -14.82 6.51
N GLY A 131 -3.52 -14.45 7.27
CA GLY A 131 -4.05 -15.25 8.38
C GLY A 131 -4.49 -14.42 9.60
N ALA A 132 -4.33 -13.10 9.58
CA ALA A 132 -4.83 -12.24 10.65
C ALA A 132 -6.35 -12.10 10.61
N HIS A 133 -6.95 -12.06 11.80
CA HIS A 133 -8.38 -11.81 11.98
C HIS A 133 -8.68 -10.35 12.34
N VAL A 134 -7.76 -9.70 13.06
CA VAL A 134 -7.85 -8.31 13.48
C VAL A 134 -6.58 -7.58 13.05
N LEU A 135 -6.78 -6.39 12.48
CA LEU A 135 -5.79 -5.47 11.96
C LEU A 135 -6.09 -4.08 12.52
N ARG A 136 -5.06 -3.37 12.96
CA ARG A 136 -5.09 -1.94 13.22
C ARG A 136 -4.06 -1.28 12.32
N PHE A 137 -4.54 -0.62 11.28
CA PHE A 137 -3.73 0.09 10.31
C PHE A 137 -3.63 1.56 10.69
N HIS A 138 -2.42 2.09 10.75
CA HIS A 138 -2.19 3.52 10.99
C HIS A 138 -1.93 4.27 9.69
N SER A 139 -0.76 4.02 9.10
CA SER A 139 -0.31 4.60 7.84
C SER A 139 0.90 3.83 7.29
N PHE A 140 1.25 4.08 6.04
CA PHE A 140 2.59 3.75 5.55
C PHE A 140 3.22 4.96 4.89
N THR A 141 4.54 5.02 4.95
CA THR A 141 5.36 6.05 4.31
C THR A 141 6.15 5.46 3.19
N ILE A 142 6.30 6.23 2.12
CA ILE A 142 7.22 5.97 1.01
C ILE A 142 8.22 7.11 1.02
N GLU A 143 9.50 6.79 1.14
CA GLU A 143 10.64 7.70 1.17
C GLU A 143 11.50 7.43 -0.07
N GLU A 144 11.87 8.49 -0.79
CA GLU A 144 12.73 8.38 -1.97
C GLU A 144 14.19 8.36 -1.54
N LEU A 145 14.84 7.19 -1.68
CA LEU A 145 16.27 7.06 -1.45
C LEU A 145 17.02 7.67 -2.63
N ASP A 146 17.42 8.94 -2.49
CA ASP A 146 18.31 9.59 -3.45
C ASP A 146 19.58 8.76 -3.55
N SER A 147 19.75 8.11 -4.71
CA SER A 147 20.93 7.32 -5.01
C SER A 147 22.08 8.27 -5.28
N GLN A 148 22.63 8.87 -4.22
CA GLN A 148 23.90 9.58 -4.30
C GLN A 148 24.99 8.53 -4.57
N CYS A 149 25.46 8.54 -5.82
CA CYS A 149 26.64 7.91 -6.43
C CYS A 149 27.61 7.12 -5.52
#